data_AF-A0A6S7BCD2-F1
#
_entry.id   AF-A0A6S7BCD2-F1
#
_cell.length_a   1.000
_cell.length_b   1.000
_cell.length_c   1.000
_cell.angle_alpha   90.00
_cell.angle_beta   90.00
_cell.angle_gamma   90.00
#
_symmetry.space_group_name_H-M   'P 1'
#
loop_
_entity.id
_entity.type
_entity.pdbx_description
1 polymer ?
#
loop_
_entity_poly.entity_id
_entity_poly.type
_entity_poly.pdbx_seq_one_letter_code
_entity_poly.pdbx_strand_id
1 'polypeptide(L)' 'MDNVSQEEKIRVRAYELWEKDGSPEGRADEYWEQARIQIDEEESEADRNGEDPKSRLPG' A
#
# COMPACT_ATOMS: atom_id res chain seq x y z
N MET A 1 4.56 -0.84 -16.29
CA MET A 1 3.74 -1.28 -15.16
C MET A 1 3.56 -0.11 -14.25
N ASP A 2 2.31 0.13 -13.94
CA ASP A 2 1.74 1.27 -13.24
C ASP A 2 2.36 1.27 -11.85
N ASN A 3 3.45 2.02 -11.68
CA ASN A 3 4.09 2.19 -10.39
C ASN A 3 3.23 3.21 -9.62
N VAL A 4 2.08 2.71 -9.17
CA VAL A 4 1.13 3.41 -8.30
C VAL A 4 1.97 4.05 -7.20
N SER A 5 2.03 5.39 -7.17
CA SER A 5 2.88 6.09 -6.20
C SER A 5 2.40 5.78 -4.79
N GLN A 6 3.30 5.88 -3.79
CA GLN A 6 2.97 5.54 -2.40
C GLN A 6 1.66 6.21 -1.96
N GLU A 7 1.51 7.50 -2.24
CA GLU A 7 0.31 8.29 -1.94
C GLU A 7 -0.98 7.71 -2.54
N GLU A 8 -0.89 7.14 -3.74
CA GLU A 8 -2.04 6.58 -4.44
C GLU A 8 -2.44 5.22 -3.84
N LYS A 9 -1.46 4.41 -3.42
CA LYS A 9 -1.72 3.20 -2.62
C LYS A 9 -2.32 3.55 -1.26
N ILE A 10 -1.80 4.58 -0.60
CA ILE A 10 -2.31 5.07 0.69
C ILE A 10 -3.77 5.49 0.55
N ARG A 11 -4.09 6.22 -0.51
CA ARG A 11 -5.45 6.66 -0.78
C ARG A 11 -6.41 5.49 -0.98
N VAL A 12 -6.03 4.52 -1.81
CA VAL A 12 -6.86 3.34 -2.06
C VAL A 12 -7.05 2.55 -0.76
N ARG A 13 -5.95 2.28 -0.04
CA ARG A 13 -5.94 1.51 1.20
C ARG A 13 -6.78 2.17 2.31
N ALA A 14 -6.63 3.49 2.48
CA ALA A 14 -7.40 4.27 3.44
C ALA A 14 -8.90 4.24 3.11
N TYR A 15 -9.24 4.40 1.83
CA TYR A 15 -10.62 4.37 1.36
C TYR A 15 -11.25 2.98 1.54
N GLU A 16 -10.53 1.90 1.21
CA GLU A 16 -11.01 0.53 1.42
C GLU A 16 -11.25 0.21 2.91
N LEU A 17 -10.33 0.63 3.79
CA LEU A 17 -10.48 0.45 5.24
C LEU A 17 -11.69 1.24 5.77
N TRP A 18 -11.83 2.49 5.34
CA TRP A 18 -12.93 3.36 5.73
C TRP A 18 -14.29 2.85 5.23
N GLU A 19 -14.39 2.40 3.98
CA GLU A 19 -15.61 1.84 3.40
C GLU A 19 -16.00 0.52 4.11
N LYS A 20 -15.01 -0.31 4.45
CA LYS A 20 -15.22 -1.58 5.14
C LYS A 20 -15.72 -1.42 6.58
N ASP A 21 -15.33 -0.35 7.27
CA ASP A 21 -15.82 0.02 8.61
C ASP A 21 -17.18 0.74 8.58
N GLY A 22 -17.76 0.96 7.39
CA GLY A 22 -19.07 1.59 7.23
C GLY A 22 -19.03 3.11 7.11
N SER A 23 -17.91 3.64 6.61
CA SER A 23 -17.72 5.07 6.33
C SER A 23 -17.98 5.99 7.54
N PRO A 24 -17.35 5.74 8.70
CA PRO A 24 -17.50 6.62 9.86
C PRO A 24 -17.02 8.04 9.53
N GLU A 25 -17.92 9.01 9.61
CA GLU A 25 -17.60 10.43 9.47
C GLU A 25 -16.65 10.86 10.61
N GLY A 26 -15.54 11.50 10.24
CA GLY A 26 -14.52 11.99 11.18
C GLY A 26 -13.41 10.99 11.55
N ARG A 27 -13.44 9.75 11.03
CA ARG A 27 -12.30 8.81 11.18
C ARG A 27 -11.48 8.61 9.91
N ALA A 28 -11.87 9.25 8.80
CA ALA A 28 -11.17 9.12 7.52
C ALA A 28 -9.68 9.48 7.62
N ASP A 29 -9.33 10.52 8.38
CA ASP A 29 -7.93 10.92 8.64
C ASP A 29 -7.14 9.84 9.40
N GLU A 30 -7.79 9.16 10.36
CA GLU A 30 -7.17 8.10 11.16
C GLU A 30 -6.83 6.87 10.28
N TYR A 31 -7.76 6.49 9.38
CA TYR A 31 -7.51 5.44 8.38
C TYR A 31 -6.47 5.87 7.34
N TRP A 32 -6.41 7.15 6.99
CA TRP A 32 -5.40 7.70 6.09
C TRP A 32 -4.00 7.60 6.68
N GLU A 33 -3.81 8.01 7.93
CA GLU A 33 -2.53 7.87 8.63
C GLU A 33 -2.12 6.41 8.81
N GLN A 34 -3.06 5.53 9.17
CA GLN A 34 -2.78 4.08 9.26
C GLN A 34 -2.37 3.46 7.92
N ALA A 35 -3.05 3.82 6.83
CA ALA A 35 -2.70 3.38 5.49
C ALA A 35 -1.33 3.91 5.08
N ARG A 36 -1.02 5.17 5.41
CA ARG A 36 0.28 5.79 5.15
C ARG A 36 1.43 5.02 5.79
N ILE A 37 1.30 4.71 7.08
CA ILE A 37 2.33 3.97 7.83
C ILE A 37 2.51 2.57 7.23
N GLN A 38 1.42 1.84 6.96
CA GLN A 38 1.49 0.51 6.34
C GLN A 38 2.18 0.51 4.98
N ILE A 39 1.87 1.47 4.10
CA ILE A 39 2.47 1.53 2.77
C ILE A 39 3.92 1.99 2.83
N ASP A 40 4.27 2.93 3.71
CA ASP A 40 5.66 3.39 3.89
C ASP A 40 6.57 2.24 4.36
N GLU A 41 6.08 1.42 5.30
CA GLU A 41 6.74 0.20 5.75
C GLU A 41 6.80 -0.85 4.62
N GLU A 42 5.68 -1.12 3.95
CA GLU A 42 5.60 -2.14 2.88
C GLU A 42 6.47 -1.77 1.66
N GLU A 43 6.60 -0.49 1.29
CA GLU A 43 7.47 -0.07 0.19
C GLU A 43 8.95 -0.15 0.55
N SER A 44 9.31 0.14 1.80
CA SER A 44 10.68 -0.05 2.30
C SER A 44 11.10 -1.53 2.33
N GLU A 45 10.13 -2.46 2.31
CA GLU A 45 10.36 -3.90 2.19
C GLU A 45 10.23 -4.39 0.73
N ALA A 46 9.31 -3.81 -0.05
CA ALA A 46 9.08 -4.17 -1.44
C ALA A 46 10.23 -3.75 -2.37
N ASP A 47 10.93 -2.65 -2.07
CA ASP A 47 12.15 -2.24 -2.81
C ASP A 47 13.26 -3.30 -2.70
N ARG A 48 13.33 -4.04 -1.58
CA ARG A 48 14.28 -5.15 -1.39
C ARG A 48 13.82 -6.48 -2.00
N ASN A 49 12.54 -6.62 -2.31
CA ASN A 49 11.96 -7.87 -2.83
C ASN A 49 11.51 -7.75 -4.30
N GLY A 50 11.80 -6.62 -4.95
CA GLY A 50 11.61 -6.39 -6.39
C GLY A 50 12.59 -7.14 -7.30
N GLU A 51 13.43 -8.02 -6.74
CA GLU A 51 14.18 -9.01 -7.52
C GLU A 51 13.21 -10.09 -8.04
N ASP A 52 12.67 -9.81 -9.22
CA ASP A 52 11.97 -10.73 -10.10
C ASP A 52 12.61 -12.16 -10.07
N PRO A 53 11.91 -13.20 -9.59
CA PRO A 53 12.44 -14.56 -9.53
C PRO A 53 12.59 -15.23 -10.90
N LYS A 54 12.37 -14.52 -12.02
CA LYS A 54 12.51 -15.06 -13.39
C LYS A 54 13.97 -15.06 -13.88
N SER A 55 14.91 -14.47 -13.13
CA SER A 55 16.36 -14.65 -13.35
C SER A 55 16.89 -16.03 -12.92
N ARG A 56 16.09 -16.88 -12.26
CA ARG A 56 16.47 -18.25 -11.91
C ARG A 56 16.11 -19.26 -13.01
N LEU A 57 16.61 -19.04 -14.23
CA LEU A 57 16.62 -20.09 -15.26
C LEU A 57 17.82 -21.02 -15.01
N PRO A 58 17.63 -22.33 -14.75
CA PRO A 58 18.73 -23.28 -14.77
C PRO A 58 19.12 -23.57 -16.22
N GLY A 59 20.42 -23.47 -16.51
CA GLY A 59 21.03 -23.97 -17.75
C GLY A 59 21.26 -25.48 -17.73
#